data_AF-A0A356W6B0-F1
#
_entry.id   AF-A0A356W6B0-F1
#
_cell.length_a   1.000
_cell.length_b   1.000
_cell.length_c   1.000
_cell.angle_alpha   90.00
_cell.angle_beta   90.00
_cell.angle_gamma   90.00
#
_symmetry.space_group_name_H-M   'P 1'
#
loop_
_entity.id
_entity.type
_entity.pdbx_description
1 polymer ?
#
loop_
_entity_poly.entity_id
_entity_poly.type
_entity_poly.pdbx_seq_one_letter_code
_entity_poly.pdbx_strand_id
1 'polypeptide(L)'
;MAGKTLYDKIWDAHVVHTDESGESLLYIDLHLIHEVTTPQAFAGLKAAGRGVRRRDLTLAVADHNTPTENQAAGLAGVQDPEARNQLETLTRNVAEYDIEYFPMGDIRNGIVHVVGPEQGRTQPGMTIVCGDSHTSTHGAFGALAHGIGTSEVEHVLATQTLRARKSKNMAIEVTGDLREGVTAKDLALHIISVIGTAGGTGYVMEYRGEAIRKLSMEGRMTLCNLSIEGGARAGLVAPDETTFDYMKGRPASPKGGAWDVAKSYWETLFSDDDAVFDEVVRIKGEDVEPTLTWGTSPEQAIPLSGIIPKPEDFADPVKAAACERALAYMGLEGGTPIKGTPVQRV
;
A
#
# COMPACT_ATOMS: atom_id res chain seq x y z
N MET A 1 24.69 -15.33 14.01
CA MET A 1 23.60 -14.33 14.03
C MET A 1 22.43 -15.00 13.34
N ALA A 2 21.20 -14.80 13.82
CA ALA A 2 20.02 -15.29 13.12
C ALA A 2 19.92 -14.64 11.73
N GLY A 3 19.27 -15.33 10.80
CA GLY A 3 18.94 -14.81 9.48
C GLY A 3 18.12 -13.52 9.53
N LYS A 4 18.13 -12.77 8.43
CA LYS A 4 17.40 -11.51 8.28
C LYS A 4 16.10 -11.72 7.52
N THR A 5 15.03 -11.04 7.94
CA THR A 5 13.81 -10.97 7.12
C THR A 5 14.04 -10.09 5.89
N LEU A 6 13.13 -10.14 4.91
CA LEU A 6 13.14 -9.21 3.78
C LEU A 6 13.08 -7.76 4.27
N TYR A 7 12.22 -7.48 5.27
CA TYR A 7 12.13 -6.17 5.88
C TYR A 7 13.47 -5.74 6.50
N ASP A 8 14.15 -6.62 7.24
CA ASP A 8 15.45 -6.33 7.84
C ASP A 8 16.50 -5.98 6.78
N LYS A 9 16.55 -6.75 5.67
CA LYS A 9 17.48 -6.50 4.57
C LYS A 9 17.25 -5.13 3.94
N ILE A 10 16.00 -4.78 3.66
CA ILE A 10 15.65 -3.48 3.07
C ILE A 10 15.95 -2.36 4.08
N TRP A 11 15.49 -2.50 5.32
CA TRP A 11 15.72 -1.49 6.36
C TRP A 11 17.21 -1.20 6.54
N ASP A 12 18.03 -2.23 6.75
CA ASP A 12 19.45 -2.08 7.03
C ASP A 12 20.21 -1.45 5.87
N ALA A 13 19.76 -1.66 4.63
CA ALA A 13 20.35 -1.04 3.44
C ALA A 13 20.07 0.47 3.33
N HIS A 14 19.05 0.99 4.02
CA HIS A 14 18.59 2.38 3.88
C HIS A 14 18.78 3.24 5.13
N VAL A 15 19.20 2.66 6.26
CA VAL A 15 19.52 3.44 7.47
C VAL A 15 20.74 4.32 7.19
N VAL A 16 20.54 5.63 7.29
CA VAL A 16 21.61 6.64 7.18
C VAL A 16 22.25 6.86 8.55
N HIS A 17 21.43 6.95 9.59
CA HIS A 17 21.88 7.17 10.97
C HIS A 17 20.80 6.68 11.94
N THR A 18 21.22 6.15 13.09
CA THR A 18 20.33 5.84 14.22
C THR A 18 20.80 6.63 15.42
N ASP A 19 19.88 7.37 16.04
CA ASP A 19 20.18 8.17 17.23
C ASP A 19 20.15 7.33 18.52
N GLU A 20 20.58 7.93 19.63
CA GLU A 20 20.64 7.28 20.94
C GLU A 20 19.26 6.83 21.46
N SER A 21 18.17 7.41 20.94
CA SER A 21 16.80 7.02 21.30
C SER A 21 16.31 5.78 20.52
N GLY A 22 17.11 5.28 19.57
CA GLY A 22 16.75 4.19 18.66
C GLY A 22 15.86 4.61 17.50
N GLU A 23 15.71 5.92 17.23
CA GLU A 23 15.05 6.42 16.04
C GLU A 23 16.07 6.56 14.90
N SER A 24 15.69 6.16 13.69
CA SER A 24 16.57 6.15 12.52
C SER A 24 16.15 7.18 11.49
N LEU A 25 17.11 7.75 10.78
CA LEU A 25 16.92 8.42 9.51
C LEU A 25 17.05 7.38 8.39
N LEU A 26 15.94 7.12 7.71
CA LEU A 26 15.86 6.23 6.57
C LEU A 26 15.99 7.06 5.29
N TYR A 27 16.88 6.67 4.37
CA TYR A 27 16.91 7.22 3.02
C TYR A 27 15.64 6.81 2.27
N ILE A 28 15.13 7.68 1.40
CA ILE A 28 13.94 7.43 0.58
C ILE A 28 14.33 7.36 -0.90
N ASP A 29 14.05 6.25 -1.58
CA ASP A 29 14.41 6.07 -3.00
C ASP A 29 13.39 6.67 -3.97
N LEU A 30 12.12 6.69 -3.58
CA LEU A 30 11.04 7.26 -4.38
C LEU A 30 10.02 7.97 -3.48
N HIS A 31 9.75 9.23 -3.81
CA HIS A 31 8.69 10.01 -3.21
C HIS A 31 7.58 10.24 -4.24
N LEU A 32 6.44 9.59 -4.03
CA LEU A 32 5.25 9.85 -4.83
C LEU A 32 4.47 10.99 -4.17
N ILE A 33 3.98 11.93 -4.98
CA ILE A 33 3.23 13.09 -4.48
C ILE A 33 1.94 13.31 -5.29
N HIS A 34 0.93 13.87 -4.63
CA HIS A 34 -0.39 14.13 -5.21
C HIS A 34 -0.95 15.46 -4.71
N GLU A 35 -2.07 15.91 -5.27
CA GLU A 35 -2.57 17.27 -5.12
C GLU A 35 -3.19 17.60 -3.76
N VAL A 36 -3.50 16.60 -2.94
CA VAL A 36 -4.21 16.83 -1.67
C VAL A 36 -3.26 17.30 -0.57
N THR A 37 -2.17 16.57 -0.34
CA THR A 37 -1.27 16.79 0.80
C THR A 37 -0.06 17.65 0.44
N THR A 38 0.42 17.56 -0.81
CA THR A 38 1.71 18.12 -1.22
C THR A 38 1.73 19.65 -1.34
N PRO A 39 0.68 20.36 -1.80
CA PRO A 39 0.69 21.82 -1.86
C PRO A 39 1.06 22.50 -0.53
N GLN A 40 0.56 21.96 0.59
CA GLN A 40 0.90 22.48 1.92
C GLN A 40 2.37 22.25 2.26
N ALA A 41 2.95 21.10 1.90
CA ALA A 41 4.37 20.82 2.10
C ALA A 41 5.26 21.80 1.30
N PHE A 42 4.91 22.10 0.03
CA PHE A 42 5.63 23.10 -0.76
C PHE A 42 5.55 24.51 -0.15
N ALA A 43 4.39 24.90 0.40
CA ALA A 43 4.24 26.17 1.08
C ALA A 43 5.14 26.25 2.33
N GLY A 44 5.25 25.16 3.10
CA GLY A 44 6.15 25.04 4.24
C GLY A 44 7.63 25.21 3.87
N LEU A 45 8.08 24.52 2.81
CA LEU A 45 9.44 24.68 2.27
C LEU A 45 9.73 26.13 1.91
N LYS A 46 8.82 26.76 1.17
CA LYS A 46 8.98 28.14 0.72
C LYS A 46 9.04 29.13 1.87
N ALA A 47 8.16 28.97 2.87
CA ALA A 47 8.18 29.79 4.07
C ALA A 47 9.48 29.64 4.88
N ALA A 48 10.06 28.43 4.88
CA ALA A 48 11.35 28.14 5.52
C ALA A 48 12.57 28.50 4.66
N GLY A 49 12.40 29.00 3.44
CA GLY A 49 13.50 29.29 2.50
C GLY A 49 14.25 28.03 2.04
N ARG A 50 13.58 26.87 1.99
CA ARG A 50 14.15 25.58 1.60
C ARG A 50 13.73 25.22 0.17
N GLY A 51 14.61 24.50 -0.53
CA GLY A 51 14.30 23.89 -1.82
C GLY A 51 14.04 22.38 -1.70
N VAL A 52 13.69 21.76 -2.83
CA VAL A 52 13.53 20.30 -2.94
C VAL A 52 14.89 19.63 -3.17
N ARG A 53 15.21 18.59 -2.40
CA ARG A 53 16.53 17.93 -2.38
C ARG A 53 16.77 17.00 -3.57
N ARG A 54 15.80 16.12 -3.89
CA ARG A 54 15.89 15.14 -4.99
C ARG A 54 14.61 15.15 -5.83
N ARG A 55 14.49 16.18 -6.66
CA ARG A 55 13.43 16.29 -7.70
C ARG A 55 13.44 15.10 -8.66
N ASP A 56 14.59 14.50 -8.92
CA ASP A 56 14.77 13.31 -9.76
C ASP A 56 14.22 12.01 -9.15
N LEU A 57 14.01 11.99 -7.83
CA LEU A 57 13.40 10.88 -7.08
C LEU A 57 11.97 11.19 -6.63
N THR A 58 11.38 12.27 -7.16
CA THR A 58 10.01 12.68 -6.85
C THR A 58 9.15 12.58 -8.11
N LEU A 59 7.97 11.96 -8.02
CA LEU A 59 7.01 11.88 -9.11
C LEU A 59 5.65 12.36 -8.64
N ALA A 60 5.08 13.32 -9.36
CA ALA A 60 3.74 13.82 -9.12
C ALA A 60 2.70 13.14 -10.02
N VAL A 61 1.55 12.84 -9.42
CA VAL A 61 0.37 12.32 -10.11
C VAL A 61 -0.85 13.08 -9.61
N ALA A 62 -1.81 13.36 -10.51
CA ALA A 62 -3.10 13.92 -10.14
C ALA A 62 -4.18 12.84 -10.15
N ASP A 63 -4.70 12.42 -9.00
CA ASP A 63 -5.62 11.27 -8.94
C ASP A 63 -6.77 11.35 -7.92
N HIS A 64 -6.67 12.10 -6.82
CA HIS A 64 -7.74 12.17 -5.80
C HIS A 64 -8.91 13.09 -6.18
N ASN A 65 -8.61 14.19 -6.88
CA ASN A 65 -9.55 15.24 -7.29
C ASN A 65 -9.83 15.22 -8.80
N THR A 66 -9.37 14.17 -9.47
CA THR A 66 -9.63 13.94 -10.89
C THR A 66 -11.09 13.44 -11.05
N PRO A 67 -11.98 14.19 -11.73
CA PRO A 67 -13.37 13.78 -11.91
C PRO A 67 -13.48 12.52 -12.75
N THR A 68 -14.51 11.70 -12.54
CA THR A 68 -14.79 10.52 -13.37
C THR A 68 -15.22 10.87 -14.79
N GLU A 69 -15.79 12.06 -14.99
CA GLU A 69 -16.25 12.55 -16.30
C GLU A 69 -15.40 13.73 -16.79
N ASN A 70 -15.38 13.95 -18.11
CA ASN A 70 -14.77 15.12 -18.75
C ASN A 70 -13.27 15.35 -18.48
N GLN A 71 -12.52 14.31 -18.10
CA GLN A 71 -11.07 14.39 -17.87
C GLN A 71 -10.30 14.92 -19.10
N ALA A 72 -10.78 14.63 -20.31
CA ALA A 72 -10.19 15.10 -21.57
C ALA A 72 -10.18 16.64 -21.71
N ALA A 73 -11.01 17.36 -20.94
CA ALA A 73 -11.01 18.82 -20.90
C ALA A 73 -9.89 19.40 -20.00
N GLY A 74 -9.06 18.55 -19.38
CA GLY A 74 -8.05 18.99 -18.42
C GLY A 74 -8.69 19.76 -17.25
N LEU A 75 -7.95 20.66 -16.61
CA LEU A 75 -8.41 21.42 -15.44
C LEU A 75 -9.77 22.13 -15.63
N ALA A 76 -10.10 22.51 -16.87
CA ALA A 76 -11.39 23.13 -17.18
C ALA A 76 -12.59 22.19 -16.99
N GLY A 77 -12.37 20.87 -17.03
CA GLY A 77 -13.38 19.84 -16.77
C GLY A 77 -13.76 19.69 -15.30
N VAL A 78 -12.89 20.11 -14.37
CA VAL A 78 -13.10 19.97 -12.91
C VAL A 78 -14.10 21.01 -12.44
N GLN A 79 -15.34 20.61 -12.13
CA GLN A 79 -16.41 21.55 -11.77
C GLN A 79 -16.28 22.12 -10.36
N ASP A 80 -15.79 21.31 -9.42
CA ASP A 80 -15.57 21.74 -8.04
C ASP A 80 -14.38 22.73 -7.97
N PRO A 81 -14.60 23.98 -7.51
CA PRO A 81 -13.54 24.98 -7.39
C PRO A 81 -12.42 24.57 -6.42
N GLU A 82 -12.72 23.80 -5.37
CA GLU A 82 -11.72 23.39 -4.38
C GLU A 82 -10.77 22.34 -4.98
N ALA A 83 -11.34 21.28 -5.56
CA ALA A 83 -10.62 20.27 -6.33
C ALA A 83 -9.75 20.91 -7.43
N ARG A 84 -10.31 21.85 -8.20
CA ARG A 84 -9.57 22.57 -9.25
C ARG A 84 -8.38 23.36 -8.68
N ASN A 85 -8.58 24.06 -7.57
CA ASN A 85 -7.51 24.83 -6.95
C ASN A 85 -6.36 23.94 -6.43
N GLN A 86 -6.66 22.75 -5.90
CA GLN A 86 -5.62 21.80 -5.48
C GLN A 86 -4.78 21.32 -6.68
N LEU A 87 -5.43 20.92 -7.77
CA LEU A 87 -4.77 20.48 -9.00
C LEU A 87 -3.93 21.61 -9.65
N GLU A 88 -4.47 22.83 -9.73
CA GLU A 88 -3.73 24.00 -10.21
C GLU A 88 -2.52 24.32 -9.34
N THR A 89 -2.66 24.18 -8.02
CA THR A 89 -1.58 24.47 -7.08
C THR A 89 -0.46 23.45 -7.21
N LEU A 90 -0.78 22.15 -7.28
CA LEU A 90 0.21 21.12 -7.58
C LEU A 90 0.92 21.41 -8.91
N THR A 91 0.16 21.72 -9.96
CA THR A 91 0.70 22.03 -11.30
C THR A 91 1.71 23.20 -11.25
N ARG A 92 1.40 24.26 -10.50
CA ARG A 92 2.34 25.38 -10.29
C ARG A 92 3.58 24.94 -9.51
N ASN A 93 3.41 24.16 -8.44
CA ASN A 93 4.52 23.75 -7.60
C ASN A 93 5.50 22.84 -8.33
N VAL A 94 5.02 21.83 -9.05
CA VAL A 94 5.89 20.90 -9.79
C VAL A 94 6.65 21.62 -10.92
N ALA A 95 6.04 22.63 -11.54
CA ALA A 95 6.72 23.49 -12.49
C ALA A 95 7.79 24.40 -11.84
N GLU A 96 7.50 24.95 -10.65
CA GLU A 96 8.45 25.78 -9.88
C GLU A 96 9.70 24.99 -9.45
N TYR A 97 9.53 23.72 -9.08
CA TYR A 97 10.61 22.86 -8.59
C TYR A 97 11.18 21.87 -9.62
N ASP A 98 10.69 21.90 -10.86
CA ASP A 98 11.14 21.02 -11.95
C ASP A 98 11.01 19.53 -11.58
N ILE A 99 9.80 19.16 -11.12
CA ILE A 99 9.42 17.80 -10.75
C ILE A 99 8.58 17.18 -11.86
N GLU A 100 8.86 15.93 -12.20
CA GLU A 100 8.08 15.19 -13.19
C GLU A 100 6.64 15.00 -12.72
N TYR A 101 5.70 15.25 -13.62
CA TYR A 101 4.27 15.27 -13.31
C TYR A 101 3.47 14.61 -14.43
N PHE A 102 2.56 13.72 -14.08
CA PHE A 102 1.53 13.20 -14.97
C PHE A 102 0.19 13.88 -14.64
N PRO A 103 -0.12 15.00 -15.33
CA PRO A 103 -1.35 15.75 -15.10
C PRO A 103 -2.57 14.96 -15.55
N MET A 104 -3.74 15.38 -15.08
CA MET A 104 -5.01 14.90 -15.61
C MET A 104 -5.07 15.06 -17.13
N GLY A 105 -5.43 13.98 -17.82
CA GLY A 105 -5.47 13.90 -19.29
C GLY A 105 -4.18 13.40 -19.95
N ASP A 106 -3.09 13.22 -19.21
CA ASP A 106 -1.91 12.47 -19.70
C ASP A 106 -2.26 10.98 -19.79
N ILE A 107 -1.80 10.29 -20.84
CA ILE A 107 -2.04 8.85 -21.02
C ILE A 107 -1.40 7.99 -19.92
N ARG A 108 -0.40 8.53 -19.21
CA ARG A 108 0.30 7.90 -18.08
C ARG A 108 -0.35 8.23 -16.73
N ASN A 109 -1.31 9.16 -16.71
CA ASN A 109 -2.03 9.51 -15.49
C ASN A 109 -3.00 8.40 -15.09
N GLY A 110 -3.19 8.24 -13.78
CA GLY A 110 -4.00 7.21 -13.16
C GLY A 110 -3.81 7.23 -11.65
N ILE A 111 -4.30 6.22 -10.94
CA ILE A 111 -4.13 6.11 -9.49
C ILE A 111 -2.64 5.98 -9.16
N VAL A 112 -2.13 6.79 -8.22
CA VAL A 112 -0.70 6.92 -7.92
C VAL A 112 0.01 5.58 -7.66
N HIS A 113 -0.67 4.66 -6.97
CA HIS A 113 -0.15 3.33 -6.63
C HIS A 113 -0.17 2.32 -7.79
N VAL A 114 -0.83 2.65 -8.89
CA VAL A 114 -0.81 1.90 -10.16
C VAL A 114 0.22 2.51 -11.11
N VAL A 115 0.26 3.84 -11.19
CA VAL A 115 1.19 4.60 -12.04
C VAL A 115 2.66 4.28 -11.71
N GLY A 116 3.04 4.24 -10.43
CA GLY A 116 4.41 3.92 -10.03
C GLY A 116 4.91 2.58 -10.63
N PRO A 117 4.21 1.47 -10.40
CA PRO A 117 4.48 0.17 -11.01
C PRO A 117 4.45 0.18 -12.55
N GLU A 118 3.41 0.74 -13.16
CA GLU A 118 3.25 0.72 -14.63
C GLU A 118 4.36 1.49 -15.35
N GLN A 119 4.88 2.54 -14.72
CA GLN A 119 6.01 3.30 -15.23
C GLN A 119 7.37 2.66 -14.89
N GLY A 120 7.40 1.59 -14.11
CA GLY A 120 8.63 0.92 -13.67
C GLY A 120 9.41 1.70 -12.61
N ARG A 121 8.75 2.63 -11.91
CA ARG A 121 9.34 3.44 -10.83
C ARG A 121 9.41 2.69 -9.51
N THR A 122 8.43 1.82 -9.26
CA THR A 122 8.44 0.91 -8.13
C THR A 122 9.35 -0.27 -8.43
N GLN A 123 10.46 -0.39 -7.72
CA GLN A 123 11.44 -1.46 -7.95
C GLN A 123 11.74 -2.21 -6.65
N PRO A 124 12.10 -3.50 -6.72
CA PRO A 124 12.45 -4.26 -5.54
C PRO A 124 13.61 -3.65 -4.74
N GLY A 125 13.48 -3.72 -3.41
CA GLY A 125 14.47 -3.23 -2.46
C GLY A 125 14.38 -1.74 -2.16
N MET A 126 13.50 -0.99 -2.82
CA MET A 126 13.34 0.45 -2.58
C MET A 126 12.61 0.76 -1.27
N THR A 127 12.86 1.96 -0.77
CA THR A 127 12.02 2.68 0.19
C THR A 127 11.13 3.69 -0.54
N ILE A 128 9.82 3.62 -0.35
CA ILE A 128 8.84 4.40 -1.11
C ILE A 128 7.83 5.04 -0.17
N VAL A 129 7.58 6.35 -0.33
CA VAL A 129 6.61 7.08 0.51
C VAL A 129 5.70 7.95 -0.35
N CYS A 130 4.49 8.17 0.16
CA CYS A 130 3.52 9.11 -0.40
C CYS A 130 2.64 9.68 0.72
N GLY A 131 2.01 10.83 0.48
CA GLY A 131 0.98 11.39 1.35
C GLY A 131 -0.33 10.59 1.40
N ASP A 132 -0.30 9.31 1.02
CA ASP A 132 -1.44 8.40 0.89
C ASP A 132 -1.21 7.10 1.69
N SER A 133 -2.22 6.65 2.43
CA SER A 133 -2.15 5.46 3.29
C SER A 133 -1.84 4.18 2.53
N HIS A 134 -2.32 4.05 1.30
CA HIS A 134 -2.27 2.84 0.48
C HIS A 134 -0.95 2.68 -0.29
N THR A 135 0.05 3.50 0.03
CA THR A 135 1.43 3.35 -0.45
C THR A 135 2.01 1.96 -0.17
N SER A 136 1.46 1.25 0.82
CA SER A 136 1.77 -0.17 1.09
C SER A 136 1.61 -1.07 -0.15
N THR A 137 0.80 -0.69 -1.15
CA THR A 137 0.66 -1.39 -2.44
C THR A 137 2.00 -1.74 -3.09
N HIS A 138 2.98 -0.83 -3.02
CA HIS A 138 4.29 -1.02 -3.64
C HIS A 138 5.12 -2.14 -2.97
N GLY A 139 4.72 -2.56 -1.77
CA GLY A 139 5.20 -3.73 -1.07
C GLY A 139 5.16 -5.03 -1.86
N ALA A 140 4.24 -5.13 -2.82
CA ALA A 140 4.11 -6.27 -3.73
C ALA A 140 5.37 -6.56 -4.55
N PHE A 141 6.25 -5.55 -4.68
CA PHE A 141 7.52 -5.63 -5.40
C PHE A 141 8.71 -5.91 -4.47
N GLY A 142 8.48 -6.13 -3.17
CA GLY A 142 9.54 -6.18 -2.16
C GLY A 142 10.15 -4.80 -1.92
N ALA A 143 9.35 -3.75 -1.93
CA ALA A 143 9.75 -2.40 -1.56
C ALA A 143 9.16 -2.03 -0.19
N LEU A 144 9.95 -1.46 0.71
CA LEU A 144 9.45 -0.92 1.97
C LEU A 144 8.67 0.37 1.70
N ALA A 145 7.35 0.24 1.59
CA ALA A 145 6.50 1.32 1.14
C ALA A 145 5.36 1.62 2.13
N HIS A 146 5.19 2.90 2.50
CA HIS A 146 4.14 3.29 3.44
C HIS A 146 3.73 4.76 3.31
N GLY A 147 2.50 5.05 3.73
CA GLY A 147 1.98 6.43 3.78
C GLY A 147 2.70 7.27 4.83
N ILE A 148 2.73 8.58 4.59
CA ILE A 148 3.33 9.58 5.49
C ILE A 148 2.43 10.82 5.60
N GLY A 149 2.53 11.56 6.70
CA GLY A 149 1.77 12.81 6.89
C GLY A 149 2.36 14.00 6.14
N THR A 150 1.60 15.09 6.02
CA THR A 150 2.05 16.32 5.30
C THR A 150 3.39 16.88 5.81
N SER A 151 3.62 16.88 7.13
CA SER A 151 4.90 17.34 7.69
C SER A 151 6.08 16.42 7.32
N GLU A 152 5.82 15.12 7.17
CA GLU A 152 6.81 14.17 6.68
C GLU A 152 7.04 14.34 5.18
N VAL A 153 6.00 14.61 4.38
CA VAL A 153 6.14 14.96 2.95
C VAL A 153 7.09 16.16 2.78
N GLU A 154 6.89 17.22 3.56
CA GLU A 154 7.80 18.36 3.59
C GLU A 154 9.23 17.95 3.95
N HIS A 155 9.38 17.10 4.97
CA HIS A 155 10.69 16.62 5.43
C HIS A 155 11.42 15.81 4.35
N VAL A 156 10.72 14.90 3.67
CA VAL A 156 11.30 14.11 2.56
C VAL A 156 11.68 15.03 1.40
N LEU A 157 10.81 15.98 1.01
CA LEU A 157 11.16 16.95 -0.03
C LEU A 157 12.41 17.77 0.35
N ALA A 158 12.57 18.15 1.61
CA ALA A 158 13.73 18.94 2.08
C ALA A 158 15.03 18.13 2.20
N THR A 159 14.94 16.82 2.51
CA THR A 159 16.11 16.04 2.98
C THR A 159 16.38 14.75 2.23
N GLN A 160 15.38 14.21 1.53
CA GLN A 160 15.33 12.84 1.01
C GLN A 160 15.49 11.74 2.07
N THR A 161 15.14 12.06 3.32
CA THR A 161 15.15 11.11 4.43
C THR A 161 13.84 11.18 5.20
N LEU A 162 13.56 10.16 6.00
CA LEU A 162 12.43 10.11 6.92
C LEU A 162 12.89 9.62 8.29
N ARG A 163 12.40 10.26 9.36
CA ARG A 163 12.59 9.75 10.72
C ARG A 163 11.62 8.61 10.97
N ALA A 164 12.12 7.44 11.33
CA ALA A 164 11.31 6.26 11.57
C ALA A 164 11.90 5.39 12.68
N ARG A 165 11.02 4.73 13.43
CA ARG A 165 11.38 3.60 14.31
C ARG A 165 11.12 2.31 13.55
N LYS A 166 12.03 1.34 13.72
CA LYS A 166 11.90 0.02 13.10
C LYS A 166 10.66 -0.68 13.70
N SER A 167 9.79 -1.19 12.83
CA SER A 167 8.65 -2.01 13.22
C SER A 167 9.09 -3.43 13.57
N LYS A 168 8.17 -4.21 14.15
CA LYS A 168 8.34 -5.66 14.29
C LYS A 168 8.04 -6.40 12.99
N ASN A 169 8.52 -7.63 12.86
CA ASN A 169 8.28 -8.50 11.72
C ASN A 169 7.08 -9.41 11.97
N MET A 170 6.04 -9.35 11.12
CA MET A 170 4.93 -10.30 11.12
C MET A 170 4.95 -11.13 9.84
N ALA A 171 4.91 -12.46 9.94
CA ALA A 171 4.72 -13.32 8.78
C ALA A 171 3.24 -13.69 8.63
N ILE A 172 2.69 -13.49 7.43
CA ILE A 172 1.42 -14.08 7.00
C ILE A 172 1.76 -15.26 6.08
N GLU A 173 1.72 -16.47 6.65
CA GLU A 173 2.02 -17.71 5.95
C GLU A 173 0.75 -18.31 5.35
N VAL A 174 0.65 -18.31 4.02
CA VAL A 174 -0.47 -18.92 3.28
C VAL A 174 0.01 -20.15 2.51
N THR A 175 -0.31 -21.33 3.02
CA THR A 175 0.08 -22.63 2.42
C THR A 175 -0.94 -23.09 1.38
N GLY A 176 -0.56 -24.04 0.51
CA GLY A 176 -1.49 -24.65 -0.43
C GLY A 176 -1.95 -23.70 -1.54
N ASP A 177 -3.18 -23.90 -2.00
CA ASP A 177 -3.76 -23.24 -3.17
C ASP A 177 -5.07 -22.53 -2.83
N LEU A 178 -5.27 -21.34 -3.40
CA LEU A 178 -6.59 -20.73 -3.40
C LEU A 178 -7.54 -21.55 -4.28
N ARG A 179 -8.78 -21.71 -3.83
CA ARG A 179 -9.81 -22.42 -4.61
C ARG A 179 -10.15 -21.65 -5.89
N GLU A 180 -10.69 -22.37 -6.88
CA GLU A 180 -11.22 -21.73 -8.09
C GLU A 180 -12.25 -20.65 -7.75
N GLY A 181 -12.13 -19.49 -8.39
CA GLY A 181 -12.99 -18.33 -8.14
C GLY A 181 -12.61 -17.50 -6.91
N VAL A 182 -11.58 -17.90 -6.14
CA VAL A 182 -11.03 -17.11 -5.04
C VAL A 182 -9.88 -16.25 -5.56
N THR A 183 -9.91 -14.96 -5.23
CA THR A 183 -8.97 -13.95 -5.68
C THR A 183 -8.09 -13.44 -4.54
N ALA A 184 -7.08 -12.62 -4.88
CA ALA A 184 -6.27 -11.93 -3.87
C ALA A 184 -7.09 -11.01 -2.97
N LYS A 185 -8.22 -10.46 -3.46
CA LYS A 185 -9.11 -9.63 -2.65
C LYS A 185 -9.80 -10.45 -1.56
N ASP A 186 -10.24 -11.66 -1.89
CA ASP A 186 -10.85 -12.58 -0.92
C ASP A 186 -9.83 -12.97 0.15
N LEU A 187 -8.60 -13.31 -0.27
CA LEU A 187 -7.50 -13.61 0.65
C LEU A 187 -7.19 -12.43 1.58
N ALA A 188 -7.09 -11.20 1.05
CA ALA A 188 -6.82 -10.01 1.85
C ALA A 188 -7.92 -9.75 2.89
N LEU A 189 -9.20 -9.84 2.50
CA LEU A 189 -10.32 -9.69 3.43
C LEU A 189 -10.37 -10.80 4.48
N HIS A 190 -10.05 -12.04 4.09
CA HIS A 190 -9.94 -13.16 5.02
C HIS A 190 -8.81 -12.96 6.03
N ILE A 191 -7.65 -12.47 5.60
CA ILE A 191 -6.55 -12.13 6.51
C ILE A 191 -7.02 -11.06 7.51
N ILE A 192 -7.66 -9.99 7.04
CA ILE A 192 -8.14 -8.89 7.90
C ILE A 192 -9.22 -9.39 8.87
N SER A 193 -10.12 -10.30 8.48
CA SER A 193 -11.11 -10.85 9.42
C SER A 193 -10.48 -11.72 10.50
N VAL A 194 -9.36 -12.38 10.20
CA VAL A 194 -8.60 -13.20 11.17
C VAL A 194 -7.83 -12.32 12.16
N ILE A 195 -7.12 -11.30 11.68
CA ILE A 195 -6.22 -10.49 12.54
C ILE A 195 -6.91 -9.24 13.12
N GLY A 196 -8.01 -8.80 12.52
CA GLY A 196 -8.69 -7.54 12.82
C GLY A 196 -7.97 -6.30 12.29
N THR A 197 -8.65 -5.16 12.32
CA THR A 197 -8.12 -3.87 11.83
C THR A 197 -6.91 -3.34 12.62
N ALA A 198 -6.69 -3.85 13.83
CA ALA A 198 -5.55 -3.50 14.67
C ALA A 198 -4.46 -4.59 14.71
N GLY A 199 -4.65 -5.73 14.04
CA GLY A 199 -3.78 -6.91 14.17
C GLY A 199 -2.34 -6.66 13.74
N GLY A 200 -2.12 -5.82 12.73
CA GLY A 200 -0.82 -5.42 12.22
C GLY A 200 -0.17 -4.23 12.92
N THR A 201 -0.81 -3.65 13.93
CA THR A 201 -0.31 -2.41 14.56
C THR A 201 1.11 -2.58 15.10
N GLY A 202 2.05 -1.77 14.60
CA GLY A 202 3.46 -1.84 14.99
C GLY A 202 4.30 -2.88 14.22
N TYR A 203 3.71 -3.53 13.21
CA TYR A 203 4.38 -4.52 12.37
C TYR A 203 4.54 -4.05 10.92
N VAL A 204 5.53 -4.64 10.25
CA VAL A 204 5.53 -4.82 8.79
C VAL A 204 5.15 -6.29 8.53
N MET A 205 4.19 -6.49 7.63
CA MET A 205 3.73 -7.82 7.24
C MET A 205 4.53 -8.33 6.05
N GLU A 206 5.07 -9.54 6.16
CA GLU A 206 5.60 -10.30 5.03
C GLU A 206 4.62 -11.39 4.64
N TYR A 207 4.02 -11.25 3.46
CA TYR A 207 3.15 -12.27 2.88
C TYR A 207 4.01 -13.31 2.18
N ARG A 208 3.87 -14.57 2.62
CA ARG A 208 4.70 -15.66 2.14
C ARG A 208 3.94 -16.97 2.09
N GLY A 209 4.49 -17.93 1.36
CA GLY A 209 3.90 -19.24 1.16
C GLY A 209 3.50 -19.50 -0.29
N GLU A 210 2.99 -20.71 -0.54
CA GLU A 210 2.72 -21.22 -1.88
C GLU A 210 1.60 -20.44 -2.58
N ALA A 211 0.51 -20.15 -1.88
CA ALA A 211 -0.60 -19.38 -2.42
C ALA A 211 -0.16 -17.97 -2.84
N ILE A 212 0.70 -17.32 -2.05
CA ILE A 212 1.23 -15.99 -2.35
C ILE A 212 2.10 -15.99 -3.61
N ARG A 213 3.00 -16.97 -3.75
CA ARG A 213 3.87 -17.10 -4.94
C ARG A 213 3.07 -17.28 -6.23
N LYS A 214 1.92 -17.97 -6.15
CA LYS A 214 1.04 -18.22 -7.30
C LYS A 214 0.18 -17.01 -7.71
N LEU A 215 0.14 -15.93 -6.91
CA LEU A 215 -0.58 -14.71 -7.28
C LEU A 215 0.14 -13.98 -8.42
N SER A 216 -0.64 -13.37 -9.31
CA SER A 216 -0.13 -12.36 -10.26
C SER A 216 0.40 -11.13 -9.50
N MET A 217 1.14 -10.26 -10.20
CA MET A 217 1.60 -9.00 -9.60
C MET A 217 0.45 -8.13 -9.11
N GLU A 218 -0.63 -8.03 -9.88
CA GLU A 218 -1.83 -7.28 -9.51
C GLU A 218 -2.51 -7.89 -8.27
N GLY A 219 -2.47 -9.23 -8.15
CA GLY A 219 -2.92 -9.93 -6.93
C GLY A 219 -2.06 -9.58 -5.71
N ARG A 220 -0.74 -9.56 -5.86
CA ARG A 220 0.19 -9.14 -4.80
C ARG A 220 0.00 -7.67 -4.43
N MET A 221 -0.23 -6.81 -5.41
CA MET A 221 -0.57 -5.39 -5.21
C MET A 221 -1.86 -5.23 -4.42
N THR A 222 -2.91 -5.97 -4.78
CA THR A 222 -4.19 -5.98 -4.03
C THR A 222 -3.97 -6.39 -2.57
N LEU A 223 -3.14 -7.40 -2.34
CA LEU A 223 -2.84 -7.89 -0.99
C LEU A 223 -2.08 -6.85 -0.15
N CYS A 224 -1.01 -6.27 -0.69
CA CYS A 224 -0.20 -5.26 0.02
C CYS A 224 -0.93 -3.92 0.16
N ASN A 225 -1.83 -3.58 -0.77
CA ASN A 225 -2.71 -2.42 -0.67
C ASN A 225 -3.54 -2.48 0.61
N LEU A 226 -4.08 -3.66 0.93
CA LEU A 226 -4.95 -3.88 2.08
C LEU A 226 -4.21 -4.15 3.41
N SER A 227 -2.87 -4.07 3.43
CA SER A 227 -2.11 -4.20 4.67
C SER A 227 -2.46 -3.12 5.69
N ILE A 228 -2.79 -1.91 5.23
CA ILE A 228 -3.14 -0.78 6.09
C ILE A 228 -4.50 -0.98 6.77
N GLU A 229 -5.47 -1.60 6.08
CA GLU A 229 -6.75 -2.01 6.69
C GLU A 229 -6.59 -3.11 7.75
N GLY A 230 -5.53 -3.92 7.65
CA GLY A 230 -5.12 -4.85 8.72
C GLY A 230 -4.30 -4.18 9.83
N GLY A 231 -4.06 -2.87 9.75
CA GLY A 231 -3.32 -2.08 10.73
C GLY A 231 -1.79 -2.11 10.59
N ALA A 232 -1.26 -2.81 9.58
CA ALA A 232 0.18 -2.87 9.35
C ALA A 232 0.70 -1.59 8.71
N ARG A 233 1.94 -1.21 9.05
CA ARG A 233 2.59 -0.05 8.45
C ARG A 233 2.89 -0.26 6.98
N ALA A 234 3.27 -1.49 6.61
CA ALA A 234 3.56 -1.91 5.25
C ALA A 234 3.31 -3.40 5.09
N GLY A 235 3.05 -3.82 3.85
CA GLY A 235 3.08 -5.22 3.42
C GLY A 235 4.28 -5.47 2.52
N LEU A 236 4.79 -6.70 2.47
CA LEU A 236 5.90 -7.09 1.62
C LEU A 236 5.63 -8.46 1.00
N VAL A 237 5.97 -8.60 -0.28
CA VAL A 237 6.12 -9.89 -0.96
C VAL A 237 7.54 -9.94 -1.53
N ALA A 238 8.26 -11.04 -1.29
CA ALA A 238 9.58 -11.22 -1.86
C ALA A 238 9.49 -11.23 -3.40
N PRO A 239 10.32 -10.44 -4.12
CA PRO A 239 10.36 -10.47 -5.57
C PRO A 239 10.80 -11.84 -6.07
N ASP A 240 10.13 -12.29 -7.13
CA ASP A 240 10.45 -13.52 -7.86
C ASP A 240 10.28 -13.30 -9.37
N GLU A 241 10.30 -14.38 -10.14
CA GLU A 241 10.12 -14.34 -11.60
C GLU A 241 8.86 -13.58 -12.02
N THR A 242 7.76 -13.66 -11.27
CA THR A 242 6.52 -12.91 -11.55
C THR A 242 6.75 -11.41 -11.46
N THR A 243 7.53 -10.98 -10.46
CA THR A 243 7.93 -9.57 -10.31
C THR A 243 8.87 -9.14 -11.43
N PHE A 244 9.84 -9.98 -11.79
CA PHE A 244 10.81 -9.65 -12.84
C PHE A 244 10.15 -9.55 -14.21
N ASP A 245 9.23 -10.46 -14.53
CA ASP A 245 8.51 -10.44 -15.80
C ASP A 245 7.60 -9.21 -15.92
N TYR A 246 6.93 -8.81 -14.85
CA TYR A 246 6.13 -7.59 -14.83
C TYR A 246 6.97 -6.33 -15.07
N MET A 247 8.16 -6.27 -14.48
CA MET A 247 9.06 -5.12 -14.55
C MET A 247 9.79 -5.00 -15.90
N LYS A 248 9.99 -6.12 -16.59
CA LYS A 248 10.78 -6.16 -17.81
C LYS A 248 10.15 -5.29 -18.90
N GLY A 249 10.92 -4.33 -19.41
CA GLY A 249 10.51 -3.45 -20.50
C GLY A 249 9.64 -2.26 -20.08
N ARG A 250 9.34 -2.08 -18.78
CA ARG A 250 8.65 -0.87 -18.30
C ARG A 250 9.51 0.38 -18.52
N PRO A 251 8.88 1.56 -18.69
CA PRO A 251 9.58 2.77 -19.14
C PRO A 251 10.85 3.12 -18.35
N ALA A 252 10.74 3.14 -17.00
CA ALA A 252 11.81 3.50 -16.07
C ALA A 252 12.51 2.30 -15.44
N SER A 253 12.18 1.06 -15.82
CA SER A 253 12.91 -0.11 -15.34
C SER A 253 14.31 -0.17 -15.97
N PRO A 254 15.30 -0.77 -15.26
CA PRO A 254 16.65 -0.94 -15.78
C PRO A 254 16.66 -1.67 -17.15
N LYS A 255 17.64 -1.35 -18.01
CA LYS A 255 17.75 -1.90 -19.37
C LYS A 255 19.15 -2.42 -19.64
N GLY A 256 19.27 -3.40 -20.53
CA GLY A 256 20.56 -3.99 -20.91
C GLY A 256 21.35 -4.48 -19.70
N GLY A 257 22.65 -4.22 -19.62
CA GLY A 257 23.47 -4.66 -18.48
C GLY A 257 23.01 -4.14 -17.11
N ALA A 258 22.32 -2.99 -17.05
CA ALA A 258 21.75 -2.50 -15.78
C ALA A 258 20.58 -3.38 -15.30
N TRP A 259 19.85 -4.03 -16.22
CA TRP A 259 18.84 -5.02 -15.88
C TRP A 259 19.45 -6.24 -15.22
N ASP A 260 20.55 -6.76 -15.77
CA ASP A 260 21.19 -7.97 -15.23
C ASP A 260 21.74 -7.70 -13.81
N VAL A 261 22.33 -6.53 -13.59
CA VAL A 261 22.78 -6.10 -12.24
C VAL A 261 21.60 -5.96 -11.28
N ALA A 262 20.53 -5.28 -11.71
CA ALA A 262 19.35 -5.09 -10.86
C ALA A 262 18.69 -6.42 -10.50
N LYS A 263 18.45 -7.29 -11.48
CA LYS A 263 17.88 -8.63 -11.27
C LYS A 263 18.73 -9.47 -10.31
N SER A 264 20.06 -9.47 -10.50
CA SER A 264 20.96 -10.19 -9.60
C SER A 264 20.87 -9.69 -8.15
N TYR A 265 20.69 -8.39 -7.93
CA TYR A 265 20.42 -7.86 -6.60
C TYR A 265 19.02 -8.27 -6.10
N TRP A 266 18.00 -8.14 -6.93
CA TRP A 266 16.62 -8.46 -6.55
C TRP A 266 16.43 -9.93 -6.17
N GLU A 267 17.17 -10.85 -6.79
CA GLU A 267 17.18 -12.28 -6.44
C GLU A 267 17.71 -12.55 -5.02
N THR A 268 18.38 -11.58 -4.38
CA THR A 268 18.83 -11.69 -2.98
C THR A 268 17.79 -11.21 -1.96
N LEU A 269 16.70 -10.59 -2.43
CA LEU A 269 15.68 -9.96 -1.59
C LEU A 269 14.59 -10.97 -1.19
N PHE A 270 14.92 -11.82 -0.22
CA PHE A 270 13.98 -12.73 0.43
C PHE A 270 14.39 -12.93 1.89
N SER A 271 13.49 -13.37 2.75
CA SER A 271 13.85 -13.73 4.14
C SER A 271 14.74 -14.96 4.17
N ASP A 272 15.81 -14.92 4.96
CA ASP A 272 16.67 -16.09 5.20
C ASP A 272 15.88 -17.22 5.88
N ASP A 273 16.29 -18.47 5.66
CA ASP A 273 15.57 -19.66 6.19
C ASP A 273 15.46 -19.69 7.72
N ASP A 274 16.46 -19.13 8.41
CA ASP A 274 16.53 -19.02 9.87
C ASP A 274 16.15 -17.63 10.39
N ALA A 275 15.50 -16.79 9.57
CA ALA A 275 14.99 -15.49 9.98
C ALA A 275 13.86 -15.63 11.02
N VAL A 276 13.88 -14.76 12.03
CA VAL A 276 12.91 -14.77 13.12
C VAL A 276 11.84 -13.71 12.89
N PHE A 277 10.58 -14.14 12.95
CA PHE A 277 9.41 -13.25 12.94
C PHE A 277 8.88 -13.09 14.36
N ASP A 278 8.53 -11.85 14.72
CA ASP A 278 7.94 -11.54 16.04
C ASP A 278 6.54 -12.16 16.19
N GLU A 279 5.80 -12.28 15.09
CA GLU A 279 4.47 -12.90 15.03
C GLU A 279 4.31 -13.71 13.74
N VAL A 280 3.60 -14.83 13.79
CA VAL A 280 3.30 -15.63 12.59
C VAL A 280 1.85 -16.08 12.55
N VAL A 281 1.11 -15.58 11.57
CA VAL A 281 -0.27 -15.98 11.27
C VAL A 281 -0.25 -17.02 10.16
N ARG A 282 -0.93 -18.14 10.38
CA ARG A 282 -0.98 -19.26 9.41
C ARG A 282 -2.38 -19.44 8.86
N ILE A 283 -2.47 -19.46 7.54
CA ILE A 283 -3.71 -19.64 6.80
C ILE A 283 -3.47 -20.73 5.76
N LYS A 284 -4.45 -21.61 5.60
CA LYS A 284 -4.48 -22.56 4.49
C LYS A 284 -5.22 -21.90 3.33
N GLY A 285 -4.59 -21.81 2.17
CA GLY A 285 -5.18 -21.23 0.97
C GLY A 285 -6.50 -21.93 0.60
N GLU A 286 -6.58 -23.24 0.84
CA GLU A 286 -7.78 -24.03 0.57
C GLU A 286 -8.94 -23.74 1.54
N ASP A 287 -8.71 -23.04 2.65
CA ASP A 287 -9.76 -22.63 3.59
C ASP A 287 -10.33 -21.23 3.24
N VAL A 288 -9.70 -20.52 2.31
CA VAL A 288 -10.20 -19.23 1.83
C VAL A 288 -11.33 -19.46 0.83
N GLU A 289 -12.45 -18.79 1.07
CA GLU A 289 -13.63 -18.77 0.19
C GLU A 289 -13.84 -17.37 -0.38
N PRO A 290 -14.66 -17.19 -1.43
CA PRO A 290 -15.09 -15.87 -1.84
C PRO A 290 -15.62 -15.08 -0.63
N THR A 291 -15.04 -13.91 -0.36
CA THR A 291 -15.18 -13.18 0.90
C THR A 291 -15.67 -11.77 0.63
N LEU A 292 -16.59 -11.29 1.47
CA LEU A 292 -17.14 -9.95 1.36
C LEU A 292 -17.28 -9.31 2.75
N THR A 293 -17.27 -7.99 2.80
CA THR A 293 -17.58 -7.23 4.01
C THR A 293 -19.09 -7.05 4.17
N TRP A 294 -19.66 -7.54 5.27
CA TRP A 294 -21.08 -7.38 5.57
C TRP A 294 -21.37 -6.07 6.31
N GLY A 295 -20.36 -5.40 6.85
CA GLY A 295 -20.52 -4.21 7.69
C GLY A 295 -19.81 -2.97 7.13
N THR A 296 -19.48 -2.03 8.02
CA THR A 296 -18.87 -0.72 7.70
C THR A 296 -17.37 -0.68 8.00
N SER A 297 -16.76 -1.82 8.31
CA SER A 297 -15.33 -1.96 8.59
C SER A 297 -14.75 -3.13 7.80
N PRO A 298 -13.49 -3.04 7.30
CA PRO A 298 -12.83 -4.14 6.59
C PRO A 298 -12.74 -5.46 7.37
N GLU A 299 -12.64 -5.43 8.71
CA GLU A 299 -12.63 -6.64 9.54
C GLU A 299 -14.00 -7.31 9.66
N GLN A 300 -15.08 -6.61 9.31
CA GLN A 300 -16.43 -7.17 9.26
C GLN A 300 -16.62 -7.93 7.95
N ALA A 301 -15.75 -8.90 7.71
CA ALA A 301 -15.74 -9.75 6.53
C ALA A 301 -16.06 -11.20 6.87
N ILE A 302 -16.85 -11.84 6.01
CA ILE A 302 -17.26 -13.24 6.12
C ILE A 302 -17.17 -13.92 4.75
N PRO A 303 -16.98 -15.25 4.70
CA PRO A 303 -17.11 -15.98 3.45
C PRO A 303 -18.55 -15.87 2.92
N LEU A 304 -18.74 -16.04 1.61
CA LEU A 304 -20.05 -16.00 0.97
C LEU A 304 -21.00 -17.08 1.52
N SER A 305 -20.46 -18.19 2.02
CA SER A 305 -21.20 -19.24 2.73
C SER A 305 -21.58 -18.88 4.17
N GLY A 306 -21.09 -17.73 4.67
CA GLY A 306 -21.21 -17.29 6.05
C GLY A 306 -22.59 -16.78 6.45
N ILE A 307 -22.79 -16.73 7.77
CA ILE A 307 -23.95 -16.14 8.43
C ILE A 307 -23.56 -14.75 8.94
N ILE A 308 -24.43 -13.77 8.72
CA ILE A 308 -24.26 -12.41 9.23
C ILE A 308 -24.24 -12.48 10.77
N PRO A 309 -23.18 -11.98 11.45
CA PRO A 309 -23.10 -12.03 12.90
C PRO A 309 -24.23 -11.27 13.59
N LYS A 310 -24.55 -11.68 14.82
CA LYS A 310 -25.42 -10.94 15.74
C LYS A 310 -24.58 -10.21 16.80
N PRO A 311 -25.09 -9.14 17.41
CA PRO A 311 -24.41 -8.50 18.54
C PRO A 311 -24.08 -9.49 19.67
N GLU A 312 -24.95 -10.49 19.90
CA GLU A 312 -24.76 -11.51 20.94
C GLU A 312 -23.60 -12.48 20.66
N ASP A 313 -23.11 -12.55 19.42
CA ASP A 313 -21.96 -13.40 19.05
C ASP A 313 -20.63 -12.81 19.55
N PHE A 314 -20.61 -11.54 19.99
CA PHE A 314 -19.41 -10.84 20.43
C PHE A 314 -19.36 -10.68 21.95
N ALA A 315 -18.35 -11.26 22.59
CA ALA A 315 -18.11 -11.08 24.03
C ALA A 315 -17.63 -9.67 24.40
N ASP A 316 -16.98 -8.97 23.47
CA ASP A 316 -16.53 -7.59 23.67
C ASP A 316 -17.70 -6.61 23.44
N PRO A 317 -18.11 -5.82 24.44
CA PRO A 317 -19.22 -4.88 24.31
C PRO A 317 -18.99 -3.81 23.24
N VAL A 318 -17.74 -3.43 22.96
CA VAL A 318 -17.41 -2.48 21.90
C VAL A 318 -17.68 -3.10 20.53
N LYS A 319 -17.28 -4.35 20.33
CA LYS A 319 -17.54 -5.10 19.09
C LYS A 319 -19.03 -5.41 18.90
N ALA A 320 -19.73 -5.79 19.97
CA ALA A 320 -21.18 -5.99 19.93
C ALA A 320 -21.92 -4.72 19.50
N ALA A 321 -21.58 -3.56 20.09
CA ALA A 321 -22.16 -2.28 19.70
C ALA A 321 -21.78 -1.86 18.27
N ALA A 322 -20.55 -2.18 17.81
CA ALA A 322 -20.14 -1.94 16.43
C ALA A 322 -20.90 -2.82 15.43
N CYS A 323 -21.16 -4.08 15.78
CA CYS A 323 -22.02 -4.99 15.02
C CYS A 323 -23.44 -4.43 14.89
N GLU A 324 -24.06 -4.01 15.99
CA GLU A 324 -25.41 -3.42 15.98
C GLU A 324 -25.50 -2.19 15.06
N ARG A 325 -24.53 -1.27 15.15
CA ARG A 325 -24.47 -0.10 14.26
C ARG A 325 -24.27 -0.48 12.80
N ALA A 326 -23.41 -1.45 12.51
CA ALA A 326 -23.15 -1.91 11.15
C ALA A 326 -24.40 -2.56 10.53
N LEU A 327 -25.11 -3.43 11.27
CA LEU A 327 -26.37 -4.03 10.82
C LEU A 327 -27.42 -2.95 10.52
N ALA A 328 -27.57 -1.97 11.40
CA ALA A 328 -28.50 -0.86 11.21
C ALA A 328 -28.14 0.00 10.00
N TYR A 329 -26.86 0.33 9.80
CA TYR A 329 -26.38 1.11 8.65
C TYR A 329 -26.56 0.37 7.33
N MET A 330 -26.21 -0.92 7.29
CA MET A 330 -26.28 -1.75 6.09
C MET A 330 -27.71 -2.23 5.79
N GLY A 331 -28.63 -2.13 6.74
CA GLY A 331 -29.99 -2.65 6.62
C GLY A 331 -30.02 -4.18 6.56
N LEU A 332 -29.13 -4.84 7.31
CA LEU A 332 -29.00 -6.30 7.36
C LEU A 332 -29.56 -6.89 8.65
N GLU A 333 -30.06 -8.11 8.58
CA GLU A 333 -30.56 -8.87 9.74
C GLU A 333 -29.52 -9.92 10.19
N GLY A 334 -29.06 -9.82 11.44
CA GLY A 334 -28.13 -10.76 12.03
C GLY A 334 -28.71 -12.18 12.17
N GLY A 335 -27.86 -13.19 12.00
CA GLY A 335 -28.23 -14.61 12.01
C GLY A 335 -28.77 -15.16 10.71
N THR A 336 -28.80 -14.35 9.64
CA THR A 336 -29.23 -14.78 8.31
C THR A 336 -28.02 -15.07 7.40
N PRO A 337 -28.13 -15.98 6.42
CA PRO A 337 -27.07 -16.16 5.42
C PRO A 337 -26.88 -14.88 4.59
N ILE A 338 -25.62 -14.50 4.35
CA ILE A 338 -25.34 -13.35 3.47
C ILE A 338 -25.72 -13.64 2.01
N LYS A 339 -25.58 -14.91 1.60
CA LYS A 339 -25.97 -15.39 0.27
C LYS A 339 -27.48 -15.26 0.08
N GLY A 340 -27.87 -14.58 -0.99
CA GLY A 340 -29.27 -14.30 -1.32
C GLY A 340 -29.72 -12.87 -0.97
N THR A 341 -28.88 -12.11 -0.27
CA THR A 341 -29.12 -10.67 -0.04
C THR A 341 -29.18 -9.91 -1.37
N PRO A 342 -30.26 -9.15 -1.64
CA PRO A 342 -30.38 -8.36 -2.87
C PRO A 342 -29.32 -7.26 -2.97
N VAL A 343 -28.70 -7.14 -4.15
CA VAL A 343 -27.81 -6.02 -4.47
C VAL A 343 -28.65 -4.77 -4.76
N GLN A 344 -28.39 -3.69 -4.01
CA GLN A 344 -29.14 -2.43 -4.15
C GLN A 344 -28.48 -1.43 -5.09
N ARG A 345 -27.15 -1.48 -5.22
CA ARG A 345 -26.33 -0.57 -6.03
C ARG A 345 -25.18 -1.36 -6.65
N VAL A 346 -24.84 -1.05 -7.90
CA VAL A 346 -23.68 -1.58 -8.64
C VAL A 346 -22.89 -0.41 -9.17
#